data_AF-A0A3N5YAQ6-F1
#
_entry.id   AF-A0A3N5YAQ6-F1
#
_cell.length_a   1.000
_cell.length_b   1.000
_cell.length_c   1.000
_cell.angle_alpha   90.00
_cell.angle_beta   90.00
_cell.angle_gamma   90.00
#
_symmetry.space_group_name_H-M   'P 1'
#
loop_
_entity.id
_entity.type
_entity.pdbx_description
1 polymer ?
#
loop_
_entity_poly.entity_id
_entity_poly.type
_entity_poly.pdbx_seq_one_letter_code
_entity_poly.pdbx_strand_id
1 'polypeptide(L)'
;MKKWLLFCLSVLLFSCSESELETLNDGPYVLYGDRAWQALWVCNGQPKRFEFPPPLARKRIEKCNLSAQLNNQTASRPELAFDNVETVAALSDIHGQFDVFRSLLMAHKIADEQGNWTFGKGHLVVSGDVFSRGPKVTESLWYLANLERQAKSNGGVVHYLLGNHEIMALNNDTRYMHDKYATTEKVLGKPLSELIGPKTVLGDWLLTRNVLVKINRMLFVHGGIHPSLATQNLSLQDINQTFVSHMIKDDTFPESGLGHFLHKTYGPIWYRGYFKAPRATMGDVDRLLQHYDLSHLIVGHTTQTQITPFYNGKVIAVDSGIKRGETGEILLIKNGNFFRGLRNGAVIPFE
;
A
#
# COMPACT_ATOMS: atom_id res chain seq x y z
N MET A 1 68.62 -14.45 -17.17
CA MET A 1 67.68 -13.95 -18.20
C MET A 1 66.24 -14.32 -17.83
N LYS A 2 65.44 -13.33 -17.40
CA LYS A 2 63.94 -13.26 -17.37
C LYS A 2 63.60 -12.10 -16.42
N LYS A 3 63.48 -10.89 -16.97
CA LYS A 3 62.26 -10.20 -17.45
C LYS A 3 61.31 -9.79 -16.31
N TRP A 4 61.24 -8.47 -16.14
CA TRP A 4 60.18 -7.71 -15.49
C TRP A 4 58.79 -8.10 -16.00
N LEU A 5 57.78 -8.00 -15.14
CA LEU A 5 56.50 -7.40 -15.49
C LEU A 5 55.84 -6.85 -14.22
N LEU A 6 55.83 -5.53 -14.06
CA LEU A 6 54.91 -4.83 -13.16
C LEU A 6 53.50 -5.03 -13.73
N PHE A 7 52.56 -5.46 -12.88
CA PHE A 7 51.13 -5.35 -13.17
C PHE A 7 50.57 -4.23 -12.30
N CYS A 8 50.49 -3.02 -12.88
CA CYS A 8 49.62 -1.97 -12.36
C CYS A 8 48.18 -2.39 -12.65
N LEU A 9 47.49 -2.93 -11.64
CA LEU A 9 46.05 -3.13 -11.73
C LEU A 9 45.36 -1.77 -11.52
N SER A 10 44.78 -1.28 -12.60
CA SER A 10 43.92 -0.11 -12.68
C SER A 10 42.79 -0.16 -11.63
N VAL A 11 42.80 0.78 -10.69
CA VAL A 11 41.63 1.12 -9.89
C VAL A 11 40.68 1.90 -10.78
N LEU A 12 39.67 1.22 -11.30
CA LEU A 12 38.50 1.81 -11.93
C LEU A 12 37.29 1.08 -11.35
N LEU A 13 36.24 1.85 -11.08
CA LEU A 13 34.91 1.50 -10.56
C LEU A 13 34.71 1.78 -9.06
N PHE A 14 34.39 3.04 -8.74
CA PHE A 14 33.28 3.42 -7.87
C PHE A 14 33.06 4.94 -7.99
N SER A 15 32.48 5.39 -9.10
CA SER A 15 31.99 6.79 -9.25
C SER A 15 30.46 6.86 -9.35
N CYS A 16 29.75 5.76 -9.11
CA CYS A 16 28.31 5.79 -8.79
C CYS A 16 28.16 5.85 -7.27
N SER A 17 28.21 7.04 -6.66
CA SER A 17 27.66 7.22 -5.30
C SER A 17 27.40 8.68 -4.94
N GLU A 18 28.23 9.64 -5.35
CA GLU A 18 28.07 11.05 -4.92
C GLU A 18 26.94 11.79 -5.67
N SER A 19 26.80 11.59 -6.99
CA SER A 19 25.79 12.31 -7.79
C SER A 19 24.34 11.90 -7.51
N GLU A 20 24.09 10.63 -7.17
CA GLU A 20 22.76 10.16 -6.76
C GLU A 20 22.36 10.67 -5.37
N LEU A 21 23.35 10.87 -4.48
CA LEU A 21 23.14 11.48 -3.16
C LEU A 21 22.75 12.96 -3.28
N GLU A 22 23.41 13.72 -4.15
CA GLU A 22 23.18 15.17 -4.32
C GLU A 22 21.78 15.53 -4.88
N THR A 23 21.05 14.58 -5.44
CA THR A 23 19.72 14.81 -6.04
C THR A 23 18.58 14.13 -5.28
N LEU A 24 18.87 13.37 -4.23
CA LEU A 24 17.89 12.62 -3.47
C LEU A 24 17.01 13.54 -2.61
N ASN A 25 15.70 13.45 -2.82
CA ASN A 25 14.68 14.08 -1.98
C ASN A 25 13.74 13.01 -1.40
N ASP A 26 13.39 13.13 -0.12
CA ASP A 26 12.38 12.28 0.53
C ASP A 26 11.74 12.95 1.75
N GLY A 27 10.55 12.48 2.14
CA GLY A 27 9.75 13.05 3.23
C GLY A 27 8.50 13.81 2.76
N PRO A 28 7.85 14.58 3.65
CA PRO A 28 8.18 14.69 5.07
C PRO A 28 7.82 13.44 5.87
N TYR A 29 8.62 13.17 6.90
CA TYR A 29 8.27 12.30 8.02
C TYR A 29 7.94 13.18 9.22
N VAL A 30 6.73 13.05 9.78
CA VAL A 30 6.26 13.93 10.85
C VAL A 30 6.10 13.14 12.13
N LEU A 31 6.99 13.38 13.08
CA LEU A 31 7.06 12.73 14.38
C LEU A 31 6.37 13.62 15.42
N TYR A 32 5.58 13.01 16.28
CA TYR A 32 5.01 13.71 17.43
C TYR A 32 6.05 13.91 18.53
N GLY A 33 5.89 14.98 19.29
CA GLY A 33 6.62 15.23 20.52
C GLY A 33 5.78 16.06 21.47
N ASP A 34 6.03 15.91 22.77
CA ASP A 34 5.20 16.50 23.83
C ASP A 34 5.23 18.04 23.80
N ARG A 35 6.37 18.63 23.45
CA ARG A 35 6.57 20.09 23.37
C ARG A 35 6.49 20.64 21.95
N ALA A 36 6.93 19.86 20.97
CA ALA A 36 6.95 20.23 19.57
C ALA A 36 6.89 18.97 18.71
N TRP A 37 6.16 19.05 17.60
CA TRP A 37 6.23 18.05 16.53
C TRP A 37 7.42 18.36 15.63
N GLN A 38 7.99 17.33 15.03
CA GLN A 38 9.17 17.42 14.19
C GLN A 38 8.84 16.88 12.79
N ALA A 39 8.98 17.72 11.77
CA ALA A 39 8.99 17.29 10.38
C ALA A 39 10.41 17.14 9.87
N LEU A 40 10.69 16.01 9.23
CA LEU A 40 11.99 15.62 8.69
C LEU A 40 11.90 15.42 7.18
N TRP A 41 12.89 15.92 6.45
CA TRP A 41 13.08 15.68 5.03
C TRP A 41 14.54 15.31 4.77
N VAL A 42 14.77 14.59 3.68
CA VAL A 42 16.04 14.61 2.98
C VAL A 42 15.87 15.53 1.79
N CYS A 43 16.70 16.55 1.67
CA CYS A 43 16.70 17.47 0.54
C CYS A 43 18.10 17.52 -0.07
N ASN A 44 18.24 17.09 -1.33
CA ASN A 44 19.52 16.96 -2.03
C ASN A 44 20.56 16.21 -1.19
N GLY A 45 20.15 15.07 -0.62
CA GLY A 45 20.98 14.22 0.25
C GLY A 45 21.26 14.78 1.65
N GLN A 46 20.74 15.96 1.99
CA GLN A 46 20.99 16.62 3.28
C GLN A 46 19.75 16.60 4.19
N PRO A 47 19.90 16.39 5.50
CA PRO A 47 18.77 16.38 6.40
C PRO A 47 18.22 17.81 6.58
N LYS A 48 16.90 17.95 6.51
CA LYS A 48 16.19 19.18 6.90
C LYS A 48 15.19 18.85 7.99
N ARG A 49 15.18 19.68 9.03
CA ARG A 49 14.28 19.57 10.17
C ARG A 49 13.49 20.85 10.30
N PHE A 50 12.20 20.71 10.61
CA PHE A 50 11.35 21.82 11.01
C PHE A 50 10.52 21.42 12.21
N GLU A 51 10.51 22.26 13.25
CA GLU A 51 9.72 22.04 14.46
C GLU A 51 8.57 23.02 14.54
N PHE A 52 7.44 22.56 15.07
CA PHE A 52 6.27 23.39 15.30
C PHE A 52 5.47 22.87 16.51
N PRO A 53 4.82 23.76 17.28
CA PRO A 53 4.10 23.36 18.49
C PRO A 53 2.83 22.56 18.14
N PRO A 54 2.43 21.58 18.98
CA PRO A 54 1.07 21.07 19.01
C PRO A 54 0.10 22.07 19.67
N PRO A 55 -1.20 22.06 19.33
CA PRO A 55 -1.80 21.32 18.21
C PRO A 55 -1.39 21.95 16.87
N LEU A 56 -1.45 21.16 15.79
CA LEU A 56 -1.06 21.50 14.43
C LEU A 56 -1.21 22.99 14.04
N ALA A 57 -0.10 23.72 14.17
CA ALA A 57 -0.03 25.13 13.79
C ALA A 57 -0.11 25.35 12.27
N ARG A 58 0.24 24.32 11.47
CA ARG A 58 0.27 24.38 10.01
C ARG A 58 -0.57 23.26 9.39
N LYS A 59 -1.38 23.61 8.39
CA LYS A 59 -2.16 22.65 7.59
C LYS A 59 -1.36 22.04 6.44
N ARG A 60 -0.38 22.77 5.91
CA ARG A 60 0.51 22.31 4.85
C ARG A 60 1.95 22.61 5.24
N ILE A 61 2.82 21.62 5.04
CA ILE A 61 4.27 21.76 5.16
C ILE A 61 4.90 21.39 3.82
N GLU A 62 5.98 22.07 3.43
CA GLU A 62 6.73 21.71 2.24
C GLU A 62 8.21 22.04 2.36
N LYS A 63 9.02 21.26 1.64
CA LYS A 63 10.46 21.45 1.48
C LYS A 63 10.90 20.68 0.24
N CYS A 64 11.85 21.23 -0.53
CA CYS A 64 12.44 20.57 -1.71
C CYS A 64 11.40 19.92 -2.66
N ASN A 65 10.31 20.65 -2.96
CA ASN A 65 9.18 20.21 -3.80
C ASN A 65 8.37 19.02 -3.26
N LEU A 66 8.61 18.60 -2.02
CA LEU A 66 7.82 17.61 -1.30
C LEU A 66 6.91 18.33 -0.31
N SER A 67 5.62 17.98 -0.32
CA SER A 67 4.63 18.60 0.55
C SER A 67 3.73 17.58 1.21
N ALA A 68 3.24 17.92 2.40
CA ALA A 68 2.24 17.14 3.12
C ALA A 68 1.11 18.02 3.63
N GLN A 69 -0.09 17.47 3.58
CA GLN A 69 -1.28 18.04 4.18
C GLN A 69 -1.48 17.38 5.55
N LEU A 70 -1.29 18.16 6.61
CA LEU A 70 -1.44 17.68 7.97
C LEU A 70 -2.89 17.83 8.43
N ASN A 71 -3.31 16.97 9.36
CA ASN A 71 -4.68 16.93 9.86
C ASN A 71 -4.71 16.83 11.39
N ASN A 72 -5.60 17.62 12.00
CA ASN A 72 -5.79 17.67 13.45
C ASN A 72 -6.70 16.53 13.95
N GLN A 73 -7.34 15.78 13.04
CA GLN A 73 -8.15 14.64 13.42
C GLN A 73 -7.26 13.43 13.66
N THR A 74 -7.44 12.81 14.82
CA THR A 74 -6.87 11.51 15.13
C THR A 74 -7.36 10.47 14.12
N ALA A 75 -6.44 9.71 13.54
CA ALA A 75 -6.79 8.60 12.66
C ALA A 75 -7.61 7.56 13.42
N SER A 76 -8.65 7.04 12.79
CA SER A 76 -9.48 5.96 13.32
C SER A 76 -9.57 4.82 12.31
N ARG A 77 -9.68 3.60 12.81
CA ARG A 77 -9.88 2.41 11.96
C ARG A 77 -11.20 2.52 11.20
N PRO A 78 -11.19 2.41 9.86
CA PRO A 78 -12.43 2.47 9.07
C PRO A 78 -13.35 1.27 9.32
N GLU A 79 -14.62 1.41 8.94
CA GLU A 79 -15.58 0.30 8.90
C GLU A 79 -15.10 -0.82 7.96
N LEU A 80 -15.55 -2.05 8.22
CA LEU A 80 -15.17 -3.25 7.45
C LEU A 80 -16.19 -3.65 6.39
N ALA A 81 -17.39 -3.08 6.41
CA ALA A 81 -18.49 -3.48 5.53
C ALA A 81 -19.28 -2.26 5.06
N PHE A 82 -19.57 -2.21 3.76
CA PHE A 82 -20.34 -1.15 3.12
C PHE A 82 -21.33 -1.78 2.14
N ASP A 83 -22.59 -1.38 2.20
CA ASP A 83 -23.64 -1.87 1.31
C ASP A 83 -24.17 -0.76 0.39
N ASN A 84 -24.82 -1.17 -0.70
CA ASN A 84 -25.43 -0.28 -1.70
C ASN A 84 -24.46 0.72 -2.33
N VAL A 85 -23.19 0.31 -2.52
CA VAL A 85 -22.17 1.13 -3.18
C VAL A 85 -22.26 0.93 -4.70
N GLU A 86 -22.68 1.98 -5.41
CA GLU A 86 -22.90 1.93 -6.87
C GLU A 86 -21.61 1.91 -7.68
N THR A 87 -20.61 2.68 -7.24
CA THR A 87 -19.38 2.90 -8.01
C THR A 87 -18.16 2.60 -7.15
N VAL A 88 -17.33 1.65 -7.59
CA VAL A 88 -16.07 1.27 -6.94
C VAL A 88 -14.94 1.30 -7.97
N ALA A 89 -13.77 1.76 -7.56
CA ALA A 89 -12.53 1.60 -8.31
C ALA A 89 -11.53 0.84 -7.43
N ALA A 90 -10.76 -0.10 -7.98
CA ALA A 90 -9.80 -0.88 -7.21
C ALA A 90 -8.49 -1.17 -7.94
N LEU A 91 -7.37 -1.08 -7.23
CA LEU A 91 -6.04 -1.49 -7.69
C LEU A 91 -5.20 -1.98 -6.50
N SER A 92 -4.01 -2.49 -6.76
CA SER A 92 -3.09 -2.99 -5.73
C SER A 92 -1.64 -2.79 -6.18
N ASP A 93 -0.69 -3.05 -5.28
CA ASP A 93 0.71 -3.28 -5.63
C ASP A 93 1.34 -2.08 -6.35
N ILE A 94 1.08 -0.88 -5.82
CA ILE A 94 1.67 0.38 -6.31
C ILE A 94 3.20 0.33 -6.19
N HIS A 95 3.74 -0.27 -5.12
CA HIS A 95 5.18 -0.47 -4.91
C HIS A 95 6.01 0.80 -5.21
N GLY A 96 5.62 1.93 -4.62
CA GLY A 96 6.30 3.21 -4.78
C GLY A 96 6.26 3.82 -6.19
N GLN A 97 5.47 3.29 -7.12
CA GLN A 97 5.31 3.82 -8.49
C GLN A 97 4.20 4.89 -8.55
N PHE A 98 4.39 5.96 -7.79
CA PHE A 98 3.41 7.02 -7.60
C PHE A 98 2.87 7.63 -8.90
N ASP A 99 3.73 7.84 -9.91
CA ASP A 99 3.32 8.50 -11.14
C ASP A 99 2.37 7.63 -11.97
N VAL A 100 2.59 6.31 -11.99
CA VAL A 100 1.69 5.36 -12.64
C VAL A 100 0.36 5.36 -11.90
N PHE A 101 0.39 5.21 -10.58
CA PHE A 101 -0.80 5.24 -9.72
C PHE A 101 -1.63 6.52 -9.93
N ARG A 102 -1.00 7.69 -9.84
CA ARG A 102 -1.66 8.98 -10.05
C ARG A 102 -2.26 9.10 -11.46
N SER A 103 -1.53 8.66 -12.48
CA SER A 103 -2.03 8.70 -13.86
C SER A 103 -3.28 7.84 -14.07
N LEU A 104 -3.37 6.67 -13.41
CA LEU A 104 -4.57 5.82 -13.46
C LEU A 104 -5.77 6.50 -12.80
N LEU A 105 -5.60 7.13 -11.64
CA LEU A 105 -6.70 7.84 -10.99
C LEU A 105 -7.19 9.02 -11.83
N MET A 106 -6.28 9.75 -12.47
CA MET A 106 -6.62 10.87 -13.36
C MET A 106 -7.35 10.40 -14.62
N ALA A 107 -6.83 9.36 -15.28
CA ALA A 107 -7.41 8.82 -16.51
C ALA A 107 -8.88 8.39 -16.33
N HIS A 108 -9.24 7.92 -15.13
CA HIS A 108 -10.58 7.45 -14.79
C HIS A 108 -11.39 8.42 -13.92
N LYS A 109 -10.97 9.68 -13.84
CA LYS A 109 -11.69 10.76 -13.13
C LYS A 109 -11.99 10.43 -11.66
N ILE A 110 -11.09 9.67 -11.03
CA ILE A 110 -11.11 9.45 -9.58
C ILE A 110 -10.44 10.63 -8.87
N ALA A 111 -9.42 11.20 -9.52
CA ALA A 111 -8.78 12.44 -9.13
C ALA A 111 -8.66 13.41 -10.33
N ASP A 112 -8.63 14.71 -10.06
CA ASP A 112 -8.35 15.75 -11.06
C ASP A 112 -6.84 15.87 -11.39
N GLU A 113 -6.49 16.80 -12.29
CA GLU A 113 -5.11 17.09 -12.66
C GLU A 113 -4.25 17.64 -11.52
N GLN A 114 -4.85 18.17 -10.47
CA GLN A 114 -4.17 18.61 -9.26
C GLN A 114 -4.06 17.48 -8.23
N GLY A 115 -4.64 16.30 -8.50
CA GLY A 115 -4.68 15.15 -7.61
C GLY A 115 -5.77 15.23 -6.55
N ASN A 116 -6.78 16.08 -6.70
CA ASN A 116 -7.90 16.15 -5.77
C ASN A 116 -8.99 15.14 -6.13
N TRP A 117 -9.67 14.61 -5.12
CA TRP A 117 -10.81 13.71 -5.27
C TRP A 117 -11.90 14.30 -6.16
N THR A 118 -12.29 13.55 -7.19
CA THR A 118 -13.41 13.88 -8.09
C THR A 118 -14.38 12.72 -8.30
N PHE A 119 -14.21 11.64 -7.53
CA PHE A 119 -15.00 10.42 -7.67
C PHE A 119 -16.36 10.45 -6.93
N GLY A 120 -16.84 11.64 -6.53
CA GLY A 120 -18.13 11.82 -5.86
C GLY A 120 -18.29 10.91 -4.64
N LYS A 121 -19.38 10.13 -4.62
CA LYS A 121 -19.68 9.11 -3.60
C LYS A 121 -19.03 7.75 -3.84
N GLY A 122 -18.18 7.63 -4.86
CA GLY A 122 -17.54 6.38 -5.22
C GLY A 122 -16.54 5.91 -4.15
N HIS A 123 -16.21 4.63 -4.19
CA HIS A 123 -15.22 4.03 -3.30
C HIS A 123 -13.95 3.70 -4.09
N LEU A 124 -12.78 4.16 -3.64
CA LEU A 124 -11.49 3.72 -4.16
C LEU A 124 -10.91 2.67 -3.18
N VAL A 125 -10.50 1.51 -3.68
CA VAL A 125 -9.82 0.48 -2.90
C VAL A 125 -8.38 0.32 -3.39
N VAL A 126 -7.42 0.46 -2.48
CA VAL A 126 -6.02 0.10 -2.70
C VAL A 126 -5.73 -1.12 -1.84
N SER A 127 -5.65 -2.29 -2.46
CA SER A 127 -5.51 -3.59 -1.79
C SER A 127 -4.08 -3.89 -1.34
N GLY A 128 -3.42 -2.93 -0.67
CA GLY A 128 -2.08 -3.10 -0.10
C GLY A 128 -0.91 -2.92 -1.08
N ASP A 129 0.29 -3.06 -0.54
CA ASP A 129 1.57 -2.99 -1.23
C ASP A 129 1.82 -1.64 -1.93
N VAL A 130 1.71 -0.55 -1.17
CA VAL A 130 2.20 0.78 -1.55
C VAL A 130 3.70 0.89 -1.29
N PHE A 131 4.18 0.23 -0.25
CA PHE A 131 5.59 0.20 0.12
C PHE A 131 6.45 -0.61 -0.86
N SER A 132 7.78 -0.45 -0.73
CA SER A 132 8.82 -1.20 -1.47
C SER A 132 8.99 -0.85 -2.95
N ARG A 133 10.05 -1.42 -3.55
CA ARG A 133 10.53 -1.37 -4.94
C ARG A 133 10.72 0.00 -5.57
N GLY A 134 9.70 0.84 -5.63
CA GLY A 134 9.75 2.16 -6.27
C GLY A 134 10.19 3.28 -5.33
N PRO A 135 10.63 4.42 -5.87
CA PRO A 135 11.21 5.51 -5.10
C PRO A 135 10.18 6.53 -4.60
N LYS A 136 8.86 6.30 -4.68
CA LYS A 136 7.85 7.31 -4.27
C LYS A 136 6.80 6.78 -3.29
N VAL A 137 7.23 5.98 -2.32
CA VAL A 137 6.36 5.45 -1.25
C VAL A 137 5.81 6.59 -0.40
N THR A 138 6.66 7.50 0.09
CA THR A 138 6.29 8.60 0.98
C THR A 138 5.24 9.51 0.35
N GLU A 139 5.42 9.84 -0.93
CA GLU A 139 4.49 10.61 -1.75
C GLU A 139 3.16 9.89 -1.93
N SER A 140 3.20 8.58 -2.18
CA SER A 140 2.00 7.74 -2.32
C SER A 140 1.19 7.71 -1.01
N LEU A 141 1.85 7.60 0.15
CA LEU A 141 1.19 7.59 1.46
C LEU A 141 0.52 8.94 1.77
N TRP A 142 1.23 10.06 1.59
CA TRP A 142 0.66 11.39 1.78
C TRP A 142 -0.48 11.67 0.82
N TYR A 143 -0.36 11.23 -0.42
CA TYR A 143 -1.42 11.37 -1.42
C TYR A 143 -2.67 10.58 -1.02
N LEU A 144 -2.53 9.31 -0.63
CA LEU A 144 -3.66 8.48 -0.16
C LEU A 144 -4.32 9.05 1.08
N ALA A 145 -3.55 9.49 2.08
CA ALA A 145 -4.09 10.10 3.29
C ALA A 145 -4.86 11.40 2.99
N ASN A 146 -4.34 12.22 2.06
CA ASN A 146 -5.05 13.42 1.60
C ASN A 146 -6.32 13.08 0.82
N LEU A 147 -6.25 12.11 -0.08
CA LEU A 147 -7.35 11.69 -0.93
C LEU A 147 -8.50 11.07 -0.10
N GLU A 148 -8.19 10.28 0.93
CA GLU A 148 -9.16 9.73 1.87
C GLU A 148 -9.97 10.83 2.56
N ARG A 149 -9.30 11.89 3.02
CA ARG A 149 -9.97 13.05 3.61
C ARG A 149 -10.91 13.72 2.61
N GLN A 150 -10.43 13.98 1.40
CA GLN A 150 -11.23 14.63 0.37
C GLN A 150 -12.43 13.77 -0.03
N ALA A 151 -12.24 12.45 -0.16
CA ALA A 151 -13.31 11.50 -0.43
C ALA A 151 -14.39 11.58 0.66
N LYS A 152 -14.00 11.47 1.93
CA LYS A 152 -14.92 11.56 3.07
C LYS A 152 -15.73 12.87 3.07
N SER A 153 -15.09 14.00 2.78
CA SER A 153 -15.78 15.30 2.67
C SER A 153 -16.75 15.41 1.50
N ASN A 154 -16.62 14.56 0.48
CA ASN A 154 -17.50 14.51 -0.70
C ASN A 154 -18.45 13.30 -0.70
N GLY A 155 -18.55 12.59 0.42
CA GLY A 155 -19.42 11.41 0.58
C GLY A 155 -18.91 10.14 -0.10
N GLY A 156 -17.65 10.11 -0.54
CA GLY A 156 -16.95 8.92 -1.02
C GLY A 156 -16.00 8.36 0.04
N VAL A 157 -15.29 7.27 -0.31
CA VAL A 157 -14.39 6.59 0.63
C VAL A 157 -13.12 6.09 -0.08
N VAL A 158 -11.96 6.23 0.57
CA VAL A 158 -10.72 5.56 0.17
C VAL A 158 -10.42 4.45 1.18
N HIS A 159 -10.36 3.22 0.70
CA HIS A 159 -10.01 2.01 1.45
C HIS A 159 -8.57 1.65 1.14
N TYR A 160 -7.63 2.11 1.96
CA TYR A 160 -6.26 1.62 1.90
C TYR A 160 -6.10 0.42 2.83
N LEU A 161 -5.87 -0.76 2.26
CA LEU A 161 -5.73 -2.01 2.98
C LEU A 161 -4.25 -2.32 3.26
N LEU A 162 -4.00 -3.13 4.29
CA LEU A 162 -2.67 -3.66 4.58
C LEU A 162 -2.30 -4.78 3.60
N GLY A 163 -1.17 -4.64 2.93
CA GLY A 163 -0.47 -5.70 2.23
C GLY A 163 0.72 -6.23 3.02
N ASN A 164 1.49 -7.13 2.41
CA ASN A 164 2.63 -7.70 3.11
C ASN A 164 3.80 -6.73 3.23
N HIS A 165 3.95 -5.80 2.27
CA HIS A 165 5.04 -4.84 2.32
C HIS A 165 4.83 -3.73 3.36
N GLU A 166 3.59 -3.36 3.68
CA GLU A 166 3.29 -2.48 4.82
C GLU A 166 3.76 -3.12 6.14
N ILE A 167 3.41 -4.39 6.35
CA ILE A 167 3.80 -5.13 7.56
C ILE A 167 5.31 -5.34 7.62
N MET A 168 5.95 -5.65 6.50
CA MET A 168 7.41 -5.75 6.45
C MET A 168 8.09 -4.42 6.84
N ALA A 169 7.67 -3.30 6.25
CA ALA A 169 8.23 -1.98 6.55
C ALA A 169 8.03 -1.57 8.02
N LEU A 170 6.84 -1.80 8.58
CA LEU A 170 6.54 -1.55 9.99
C LEU A 170 7.43 -2.36 10.94
N ASN A 171 7.89 -3.54 10.50
CA ASN A 171 8.77 -4.44 11.25
C ASN A 171 10.24 -4.32 10.87
N ASN A 172 10.63 -3.21 10.22
CA ASN A 172 12.01 -2.93 9.78
C ASN A 172 12.59 -3.99 8.83
N ASP A 173 11.73 -4.72 8.12
CA ASP A 173 12.12 -5.66 7.07
C ASP A 173 12.17 -4.92 5.73
N THR A 174 13.35 -4.38 5.42
CA THR A 174 13.59 -3.51 4.26
C THR A 174 14.14 -4.23 3.03
N ARG A 175 14.10 -5.57 3.01
CA ARG A 175 14.70 -6.41 1.95
C ARG A 175 14.27 -6.08 0.51
N TYR A 176 13.11 -5.44 0.34
CA TYR A 176 12.56 -5.06 -0.96
C TYR A 176 12.39 -3.55 -1.13
N MET A 177 12.84 -2.75 -0.17
CA MET A 177 12.75 -1.30 -0.27
C MET A 177 13.72 -0.77 -1.34
N HIS A 178 13.31 0.27 -2.05
CA HIS A 178 14.19 0.97 -2.98
C HIS A 178 15.39 1.56 -2.23
N ASP A 179 16.60 1.51 -2.82
CA ASP A 179 17.86 1.88 -2.16
C ASP A 179 17.87 3.31 -1.59
N LYS A 180 17.10 4.22 -2.20
CA LYS A 180 16.90 5.59 -1.68
C LYS A 180 16.50 5.63 -0.19
N TYR A 181 15.76 4.63 0.29
CA TYR A 181 15.28 4.60 1.66
C TYR A 181 16.39 4.24 2.64
N ALA A 182 17.35 3.40 2.25
CA ALA A 182 18.57 3.17 3.06
C ALA A 182 19.40 4.45 3.19
N THR A 183 19.50 5.24 2.11
CA THR A 183 20.12 6.57 2.17
C THR A 183 19.32 7.52 3.07
N THR A 184 18.00 7.48 3.00
CA THR A 184 17.13 8.28 3.86
C THR A 184 17.33 7.95 5.34
N GLU A 185 17.38 6.67 5.69
CA GLU A 185 17.64 6.20 7.05
C GLU A 185 19.00 6.70 7.55
N LYS A 186 20.04 6.60 6.72
CA LYS A 186 21.39 7.07 7.04
C LYS A 186 21.43 8.58 7.26
N VAL A 187 20.79 9.36 6.39
CA VAL A 187 20.80 10.83 6.45
C VAL A 187 20.00 11.35 7.63
N LEU A 188 18.86 10.72 7.95
CA LEU A 188 18.01 11.10 9.07
C LEU A 188 18.44 10.47 10.40
N GLY A 189 19.33 9.48 10.37
CA GLY A 189 19.79 8.75 11.56
C GLY A 189 18.68 7.93 12.22
N LYS A 190 17.72 7.42 11.43
CA LYS A 190 16.54 6.71 11.93
C LYS A 190 16.16 5.57 10.98
N PRO A 191 15.82 4.37 11.49
CA PRO A 191 15.26 3.32 10.64
C PRO A 191 13.90 3.75 10.09
N LEU A 192 13.52 3.23 8.93
CA LEU A 192 12.29 3.57 8.25
C LEU A 192 11.07 3.24 9.12
N SER A 193 11.12 2.13 9.88
CA SER A 193 10.07 1.75 10.82
C SER A 193 9.80 2.80 11.89
N GLU A 194 10.79 3.61 12.31
CA GLU A 194 10.58 4.74 13.22
C GLU A 194 10.02 5.98 12.51
N LEU A 195 10.25 6.11 11.20
CA LEU A 195 9.77 7.23 10.40
C LEU A 195 8.30 7.07 9.95
N ILE A 196 7.82 5.83 9.87
CA ILE A 196 6.47 5.46 9.43
C ILE A 196 5.68 4.63 10.45
N GLY A 197 6.22 4.43 11.65
CA GLY A 197 5.62 3.63 12.72
C GLY A 197 4.93 4.48 13.80
N PRO A 198 4.71 3.91 15.00
CA PRO A 198 4.06 4.61 16.11
C PRO A 198 4.70 5.95 16.42
N LYS A 199 3.89 6.91 16.88
CA LYS A 199 4.30 8.30 17.18
C LYS A 199 4.66 9.14 15.96
N THR A 200 4.17 8.74 14.78
CA THR A 200 4.29 9.54 13.55
C THR A 200 2.91 9.76 12.94
N VAL A 201 2.74 10.84 12.18
CA VAL A 201 1.45 11.15 11.52
C VAL A 201 1.06 10.04 10.53
N LEU A 202 1.99 9.64 9.67
CA LEU A 202 1.73 8.58 8.69
C LEU A 202 1.59 7.21 9.35
N GLY A 203 2.34 6.93 10.42
CA GLY A 203 2.27 5.65 11.10
C GLY A 203 1.01 5.47 11.92
N ASP A 204 0.56 6.49 12.66
CA ASP A 204 -0.75 6.44 13.31
C ASP A 204 -1.86 6.21 12.29
N TRP A 205 -1.80 6.87 11.14
CA TRP A 205 -2.73 6.62 10.04
C TRP A 205 -2.62 5.19 9.48
N LEU A 206 -1.41 4.72 9.19
CA LEU A 206 -1.14 3.38 8.65
C LEU A 206 -1.60 2.26 9.61
N LEU A 207 -1.39 2.42 10.92
CA LEU A 207 -1.78 1.45 11.94
C LEU A 207 -3.30 1.34 12.11
N THR A 208 -4.08 2.28 11.57
CA THR A 208 -5.55 2.16 11.53
C THR A 208 -6.09 1.41 10.31
N ARG A 209 -5.25 1.04 9.33
CA ARG A 209 -5.71 0.40 8.09
C ARG A 209 -6.20 -1.03 8.33
N ASN A 210 -7.28 -1.41 7.67
CA ASN A 210 -7.83 -2.77 7.73
C ASN A 210 -7.04 -3.73 6.83
N VAL A 211 -7.09 -5.03 7.13
CA VAL A 211 -6.50 -6.07 6.26
C VAL A 211 -7.44 -6.46 5.12
N LEU A 212 -8.74 -6.24 5.30
CA LEU A 212 -9.79 -6.55 4.35
C LEU A 212 -10.94 -5.55 4.44
N VAL A 213 -11.75 -5.45 3.38
CA VAL A 213 -13.03 -4.72 3.40
C VAL A 213 -14.06 -5.43 2.53
N LYS A 214 -15.28 -5.55 3.02
CA LYS A 214 -16.44 -6.02 2.25
C LYS A 214 -17.20 -4.82 1.70
N ILE A 215 -17.40 -4.77 0.38
CA ILE A 215 -18.22 -3.76 -0.29
C ILE A 215 -19.27 -4.50 -1.12
N ASN A 216 -20.54 -4.33 -0.78
CA ASN A 216 -21.63 -5.17 -1.26
C ASN A 216 -21.28 -6.65 -1.02
N ARG A 217 -21.34 -7.48 -2.07
CA ARG A 217 -20.93 -8.89 -2.05
C ARG A 217 -19.49 -9.12 -2.51
N MET A 218 -18.62 -8.13 -2.42
CA MET A 218 -17.21 -8.24 -2.86
C MET A 218 -16.29 -8.08 -1.66
N LEU A 219 -15.34 -9.00 -1.49
CA LEU A 219 -14.31 -8.89 -0.47
C LEU A 219 -12.98 -8.50 -1.11
N PHE A 220 -12.42 -7.38 -0.65
CA PHE A 220 -11.11 -6.90 -1.05
C PHE A 220 -10.09 -7.26 0.03
N VAL A 221 -8.98 -7.86 -0.37
CA VAL A 221 -7.87 -8.28 0.52
C VAL A 221 -6.60 -8.40 -0.32
N HIS A 222 -5.42 -8.17 0.28
CA HIS A 222 -4.18 -8.12 -0.49
C HIS A 222 -3.82 -9.46 -1.18
N GLY A 223 -3.64 -10.55 -0.42
CA GLY A 223 -3.28 -11.88 -0.97
C GLY A 223 -4.49 -12.75 -1.27
N GLY A 224 -5.34 -12.96 -0.27
CA GLY A 224 -6.52 -13.83 -0.37
C GLY A 224 -6.88 -14.54 0.93
N ILE A 225 -8.09 -15.09 1.02
CA ILE A 225 -8.54 -15.83 2.20
C ILE A 225 -8.30 -17.33 1.96
N HIS A 226 -7.50 -17.96 2.80
CA HIS A 226 -7.27 -19.40 2.69
C HIS A 226 -8.58 -20.19 2.95
N PRO A 227 -8.94 -21.21 2.14
CA PRO A 227 -10.19 -21.96 2.27
C PRO A 227 -10.47 -22.57 3.66
N SER A 228 -9.43 -22.90 4.42
CA SER A 228 -9.58 -23.41 5.79
C SER A 228 -10.20 -22.41 6.77
N LEU A 229 -10.21 -21.11 6.46
CA LEU A 229 -10.81 -20.11 7.34
C LEU A 229 -12.35 -20.19 7.34
N ALA A 230 -12.96 -20.59 6.21
CA ALA A 230 -14.41 -20.85 6.17
C ALA A 230 -14.82 -22.04 7.05
N THR A 231 -13.94 -23.01 7.28
CA THR A 231 -14.26 -24.17 8.13
C THR A 231 -14.10 -23.88 9.62
N GLN A 232 -13.60 -22.70 10.00
CA GLN A 232 -13.32 -22.33 11.40
C GLN A 232 -14.38 -21.41 12.02
N ASN A 233 -15.50 -21.16 11.31
CA ASN A 233 -16.58 -20.26 11.75
C ASN A 233 -16.10 -18.85 12.16
N LEU A 234 -15.01 -18.36 11.55
CA LEU A 234 -14.48 -17.02 11.79
C LEU A 234 -15.22 -15.99 10.96
N SER A 235 -15.60 -14.87 11.57
CA SER A 235 -16.13 -13.71 10.86
C SER A 235 -15.00 -12.89 10.23
N LEU A 236 -15.35 -12.01 9.28
CA LEU A 236 -14.40 -11.04 8.72
C LEU A 236 -13.86 -10.08 9.79
N GLN A 237 -14.68 -9.76 10.80
CA GLN A 237 -14.28 -8.95 11.95
C GLN A 237 -13.22 -9.67 12.79
N ASP A 238 -13.40 -10.97 13.06
CA ASP A 238 -12.43 -11.77 13.84
C ASP A 238 -11.08 -11.85 13.14
N ILE A 239 -11.10 -12.05 11.81
CA ILE A 239 -9.88 -12.06 10.99
C ILE A 239 -9.18 -10.69 11.06
N ASN A 240 -9.91 -9.61 10.83
CA ASN A 240 -9.32 -8.27 10.84
C ASN A 240 -8.79 -7.90 12.21
N GLN A 241 -9.57 -8.11 13.28
CA GLN A 241 -9.20 -7.75 14.64
C GLN A 241 -7.98 -8.55 15.13
N THR A 242 -7.95 -9.86 14.83
CA THR A 242 -6.82 -10.73 15.20
C THR A 242 -5.57 -10.40 14.40
N PHE A 243 -5.71 -10.00 13.13
CA PHE A 243 -4.56 -9.55 12.34
C PHE A 243 -3.99 -8.25 12.92
N VAL A 244 -4.85 -7.25 13.14
CA VAL A 244 -4.39 -5.90 13.46
C VAL A 244 -3.85 -5.77 14.89
N SER A 245 -4.15 -6.72 15.79
CA SER A 245 -3.55 -6.78 17.12
C SER A 245 -2.07 -7.20 17.11
N HIS A 246 -1.53 -7.68 15.98
CA HIS A 246 -0.16 -8.19 15.88
C HIS A 246 0.62 -7.64 14.66
N MET A 247 0.29 -6.42 14.19
CA MET A 247 0.95 -5.82 13.01
C MET A 247 2.43 -5.52 13.25
N ILE A 248 2.79 -5.02 14.43
CA ILE A 248 4.17 -4.80 14.85
C ILE A 248 4.53 -5.97 15.77
N LYS A 249 5.59 -6.69 15.42
CA LYS A 249 6.08 -7.83 16.16
C LYS A 249 6.86 -7.34 17.37
N ASP A 250 6.45 -7.84 18.52
CA ASP A 250 7.15 -7.73 19.79
C ASP A 250 7.17 -9.11 20.46
N ASP A 251 7.59 -9.17 21.73
CA ASP A 251 7.65 -10.40 22.50
C ASP A 251 6.27 -11.07 22.73
N THR A 252 5.17 -10.38 22.39
CA THR A 252 3.79 -10.91 22.49
C THR A 252 3.30 -11.53 21.19
N PHE A 253 4.09 -11.50 20.11
CA PHE A 253 3.68 -12.07 18.84
C PHE A 253 3.47 -13.60 18.97
N PRO A 254 2.30 -14.13 18.56
CA PRO A 254 1.97 -15.53 18.79
C PRO A 254 2.84 -16.50 17.97
N GLU A 255 3.38 -17.51 18.64
CA GLU A 255 4.15 -18.59 17.98
C GLU A 255 3.26 -19.59 17.25
N SER A 256 1.97 -19.68 17.60
CA SER A 256 0.99 -20.59 16.99
C SER A 256 -0.44 -20.01 17.03
N GLY A 257 -1.42 -20.75 16.50
CA GLY A 257 -2.82 -20.34 16.48
C GLY A 257 -3.15 -19.31 15.38
N LEU A 258 -4.33 -18.69 15.50
CA LEU A 258 -4.89 -17.83 14.44
C LEU A 258 -4.02 -16.59 14.16
N GLY A 259 -3.57 -15.88 15.20
CA GLY A 259 -2.71 -14.71 15.04
C GLY A 259 -1.42 -15.03 14.29
N HIS A 260 -0.81 -16.19 14.57
CA HIS A 260 0.35 -16.67 13.82
C HIS A 260 -0.03 -16.99 12.38
N PHE A 261 -1.07 -17.81 12.17
CA PHE A 261 -1.53 -18.24 10.85
C PHE A 261 -1.77 -17.05 9.90
N LEU A 262 -2.46 -16.02 10.38
CA LEU A 262 -2.82 -14.85 9.58
C LEU A 262 -1.61 -14.01 9.13
N HIS A 263 -0.46 -14.13 9.78
CA HIS A 263 0.76 -13.39 9.43
C HIS A 263 1.80 -14.23 8.67
N LYS A 264 1.46 -15.48 8.32
CA LYS A 264 2.35 -16.40 7.57
C LYS A 264 1.82 -16.64 6.15
N THR A 265 2.43 -17.60 5.45
CA THR A 265 2.21 -17.93 4.03
C THR A 265 0.74 -18.13 3.64
N TYR A 266 -0.11 -18.64 4.53
CA TYR A 266 -1.53 -18.87 4.27
C TYR A 266 -2.44 -17.74 4.79
N GLY A 267 -1.86 -16.67 5.32
CA GLY A 267 -2.58 -15.51 5.83
C GLY A 267 -3.07 -14.56 4.72
N PRO A 268 -3.98 -13.63 5.07
CA PRO A 268 -4.67 -12.74 4.14
C PRO A 268 -3.75 -11.90 3.24
N ILE A 269 -2.56 -11.54 3.72
CA ILE A 269 -1.59 -10.72 2.97
C ILE A 269 -0.53 -11.54 2.20
N TRP A 270 -0.52 -12.86 2.33
CA TRP A 270 0.50 -13.71 1.69
C TRP A 270 -0.07 -14.84 0.84
N TYR A 271 -1.35 -15.19 1.01
CA TYR A 271 -1.92 -16.34 0.34
C TYR A 271 -1.92 -16.18 -1.18
N ARG A 272 -1.38 -17.17 -1.89
CA ARG A 272 -1.27 -17.20 -3.37
C ARG A 272 -2.00 -18.39 -4.00
N GLY A 273 -2.76 -19.16 -3.23
CA GLY A 273 -3.34 -20.43 -3.69
C GLY A 273 -4.40 -20.29 -4.78
N TYR A 274 -4.88 -19.09 -5.09
CA TYR A 274 -5.72 -18.88 -6.29
C TYR A 274 -4.92 -18.96 -7.60
N PHE A 275 -3.59 -18.78 -7.54
CA PHE A 275 -2.74 -18.61 -8.72
C PHE A 275 -1.57 -19.58 -8.75
N LYS A 276 -1.05 -19.99 -7.58
CA LYS A 276 0.12 -20.86 -7.42
C LYS A 276 -0.24 -22.16 -6.71
N ALA A 277 0.56 -23.20 -6.96
CA ALA A 277 0.39 -24.51 -6.30
C ALA A 277 0.75 -24.45 -4.81
N PRO A 278 0.06 -25.22 -3.93
CA PRO A 278 -1.15 -25.98 -4.22
C PRO A 278 -2.32 -25.03 -4.49
N ARG A 279 -3.00 -25.23 -5.63
CA ARG A 279 -4.08 -24.34 -6.06
C ARG A 279 -5.38 -24.71 -5.36
N ALA A 280 -6.12 -23.68 -4.93
CA ALA A 280 -7.50 -23.85 -4.49
C ALA A 280 -8.34 -24.42 -5.65
N THR A 281 -9.26 -25.33 -5.32
CA THR A 281 -10.26 -25.84 -6.26
C THR A 281 -11.43 -24.86 -6.38
N MET A 282 -12.28 -25.03 -7.42
CA MET A 282 -13.52 -24.26 -7.53
C MET A 282 -14.41 -24.44 -6.29
N GLY A 283 -14.51 -25.66 -5.76
CA GLY A 283 -15.29 -25.95 -4.57
C GLY A 283 -14.74 -25.28 -3.31
N ASP A 284 -13.42 -25.08 -3.21
CA ASP A 284 -12.81 -24.33 -2.10
C ASP A 284 -13.21 -22.86 -2.13
N VAL A 285 -13.18 -22.25 -3.32
CA VAL A 285 -13.60 -20.86 -3.54
C VAL A 285 -15.10 -20.71 -3.27
N ASP A 286 -15.92 -21.65 -3.71
CA ASP A 286 -17.36 -21.64 -3.47
C ASP A 286 -17.72 -21.68 -1.99
N ARG A 287 -17.03 -22.51 -1.21
CA ARG A 287 -17.24 -22.55 0.24
C ARG A 287 -16.86 -21.24 0.92
N LEU A 288 -15.79 -20.57 0.49
CA LEU A 288 -15.42 -19.25 1.00
C LEU A 288 -16.49 -18.21 0.68
N LEU A 289 -16.93 -18.15 -0.59
CA LEU A 289 -17.95 -17.19 -1.01
C LEU A 289 -19.27 -17.41 -0.28
N GLN A 290 -19.68 -18.66 -0.10
CA GLN A 290 -20.89 -19.01 0.64
C GLN A 290 -20.78 -18.61 2.12
N HIS A 291 -19.67 -18.94 2.78
CA HIS A 291 -19.48 -18.67 4.21
C HIS A 291 -19.49 -17.17 4.53
N TYR A 292 -18.86 -16.34 3.71
CA TYR A 292 -18.78 -14.89 3.93
C TYR A 292 -19.87 -14.08 3.21
N ASP A 293 -20.83 -14.76 2.58
CA ASP A 293 -21.90 -14.18 1.79
C ASP A 293 -21.38 -13.20 0.72
N LEU A 294 -20.56 -13.74 -0.18
CA LEU A 294 -19.86 -13.02 -1.24
C LEU A 294 -20.24 -13.56 -2.63
N SER A 295 -19.90 -12.77 -3.63
CA SER A 295 -19.92 -13.13 -5.05
C SER A 295 -18.52 -13.06 -5.67
N HIS A 296 -17.64 -12.18 -5.14
CA HIS A 296 -16.29 -12.00 -5.64
C HIS A 296 -15.25 -11.81 -4.52
N LEU A 297 -14.06 -12.35 -4.76
CA LEU A 297 -12.82 -12.05 -4.05
C LEU A 297 -11.94 -11.19 -4.97
N ILE A 298 -11.57 -9.99 -4.53
CA ILE A 298 -10.74 -9.06 -5.30
C ILE A 298 -9.37 -8.96 -4.62
N VAL A 299 -8.32 -9.41 -5.30
CA VAL A 299 -7.01 -9.62 -4.67
C VAL A 299 -5.83 -9.08 -5.48
N GLY A 300 -4.80 -8.61 -4.79
CA GLY A 300 -3.52 -8.18 -5.37
C GLY A 300 -2.44 -9.26 -5.25
N HIS A 301 -1.23 -8.86 -4.83
CA HIS A 301 -0.08 -9.67 -4.40
C HIS A 301 0.60 -10.54 -5.46
N THR A 302 -0.20 -11.21 -6.32
CA THR A 302 0.26 -12.09 -7.39
C THR A 302 0.02 -11.44 -8.73
N THR A 303 1.07 -10.77 -9.20
CA THR A 303 1.10 -9.99 -10.43
C THR A 303 0.62 -10.75 -11.65
N GLN A 304 -0.32 -10.12 -12.34
CA GLN A 304 -0.80 -10.47 -13.67
C GLN A 304 -0.30 -9.43 -14.68
N THR A 305 -0.45 -9.72 -15.97
CA THR A 305 -0.18 -8.75 -17.04
C THR A 305 -1.30 -7.73 -17.20
N GLN A 306 -2.50 -8.07 -16.75
CA GLN A 306 -3.70 -7.25 -16.77
C GLN A 306 -4.63 -7.70 -15.65
N ILE A 307 -5.64 -6.91 -15.32
CA ILE A 307 -6.68 -7.35 -14.40
C ILE A 307 -7.37 -8.57 -15.00
N THR A 308 -7.41 -9.66 -14.25
CA THR A 308 -7.78 -10.98 -14.78
C THR A 308 -8.78 -11.69 -13.87
N PRO A 309 -9.93 -12.12 -14.38
CA PRO A 309 -10.84 -12.99 -13.65
C PRO A 309 -10.33 -14.44 -13.66
N PHE A 310 -10.52 -15.12 -12.53
CA PHE A 310 -10.25 -16.53 -12.32
C PHE A 310 -11.50 -17.18 -11.70
N TYR A 311 -11.58 -18.51 -11.74
CA TYR A 311 -12.70 -19.26 -11.13
C TYR A 311 -14.07 -18.77 -11.62
N ASN A 312 -14.22 -18.55 -12.93
CA ASN A 312 -15.43 -17.97 -13.55
C ASN A 312 -15.83 -16.62 -12.94
N GLY A 313 -14.85 -15.73 -12.73
CA GLY A 313 -15.08 -14.38 -12.20
C GLY A 313 -15.22 -14.31 -10.68
N LYS A 314 -15.19 -15.43 -9.96
CA LYS A 314 -15.28 -15.48 -8.49
C LYS A 314 -14.04 -14.89 -7.80
N VAL A 315 -12.88 -14.95 -8.45
CA VAL A 315 -11.65 -14.28 -7.99
C VAL A 315 -11.18 -13.34 -9.07
N ILE A 316 -10.91 -12.08 -8.75
CA ILE A 316 -10.40 -11.08 -9.69
C ILE A 316 -9.05 -10.59 -9.18
N ALA A 317 -8.00 -10.81 -9.97
CA ALA A 317 -6.67 -10.33 -9.66
C ALA A 317 -6.50 -8.88 -10.13
N VAL A 318 -6.16 -7.97 -9.22
CA VAL A 318 -6.00 -6.52 -9.47
C VAL A 318 -4.56 -6.02 -9.37
N ASP A 319 -3.60 -6.87 -9.03
CA ASP A 319 -2.17 -6.58 -9.27
C ASP A 319 -1.89 -6.73 -10.77
N SER A 320 -1.96 -5.61 -11.48
CA SER A 320 -1.73 -5.47 -12.92
C SER A 320 -0.27 -5.12 -13.28
N GLY A 321 0.66 -5.25 -12.33
CA GLY A 321 2.08 -5.01 -12.59
C GLY A 321 2.54 -3.55 -12.48
N ILE A 322 1.79 -2.69 -11.79
CA ILE A 322 2.14 -1.28 -11.54
C ILE A 322 3.58 -1.12 -11.04
N LYS A 323 4.02 -2.03 -10.16
CA LYS A 323 5.40 -2.15 -9.64
C LYS A 323 6.53 -2.01 -10.68
N ARG A 324 6.28 -2.34 -11.97
CA ARG A 324 7.26 -2.23 -13.06
C ARG A 324 7.49 -0.78 -13.51
N GLY A 325 6.62 0.17 -13.12
CA GLY A 325 6.76 1.59 -13.43
C GLY A 325 6.32 2.02 -14.83
N GLU A 326 5.96 1.07 -15.70
CA GLU A 326 5.63 1.34 -17.10
C GLU A 326 4.12 1.39 -17.36
N THR A 327 3.38 0.40 -16.85
CA THR A 327 1.96 0.18 -17.15
C THR A 327 1.19 -0.21 -15.90
N GLY A 328 -0.13 -0.25 -16.02
CA GLY A 328 -1.04 -0.65 -14.95
C GLY A 328 -2.49 -0.48 -15.39
N GLU A 329 -3.37 -1.07 -14.61
CA GLU A 329 -4.82 -1.03 -14.80
C GLU A 329 -5.53 -0.81 -13.47
N ILE A 330 -6.75 -0.29 -13.55
CA ILE A 330 -7.66 -0.13 -12.42
C ILE A 330 -8.96 -0.89 -12.71
N LEU A 331 -9.46 -1.62 -11.72
CA LEU A 331 -10.76 -2.25 -11.80
C LEU A 331 -11.81 -1.17 -11.58
N LEU A 332 -12.78 -1.06 -12.47
CA LEU A 332 -13.93 -0.18 -12.31
C LEU A 332 -15.18 -1.04 -12.19
N ILE A 333 -15.99 -0.75 -11.18
CA ILE A 333 -17.26 -1.44 -10.92
C ILE A 333 -18.34 -0.37 -10.90
N LYS A 334 -19.34 -0.52 -11.75
CA LYS A 334 -20.48 0.40 -11.84
C LYS A 334 -21.78 -0.38 -11.93
N ASN A 335 -22.62 -0.24 -10.91
CA ASN A 335 -23.91 -0.92 -10.79
C ASN A 335 -23.77 -2.44 -11.00
N GLY A 336 -22.74 -3.04 -10.38
CA GLY A 336 -22.45 -4.47 -10.47
C GLY A 336 -21.72 -4.92 -11.74
N ASN A 337 -21.49 -4.04 -12.72
CA ASN A 337 -20.74 -4.38 -13.94
C ASN A 337 -19.25 -4.08 -13.75
N PHE A 338 -18.39 -4.98 -14.23
CA PHE A 338 -16.94 -4.92 -14.07
C PHE A 338 -16.25 -4.49 -15.37
N PHE A 339 -15.27 -3.60 -15.24
CA PHE A 339 -14.49 -3.08 -16.35
C PHE A 339 -13.01 -2.96 -15.97
N ARG A 340 -12.13 -3.13 -16.95
CA ARG A 340 -10.72 -2.77 -16.88
C ARG A 340 -10.56 -1.33 -17.34
N GLY A 341 -10.06 -0.48 -16.48
CA GLY A 341 -9.62 0.87 -16.81
C GLY A 341 -8.13 0.89 -17.13
N LEU A 342 -7.77 1.30 -18.34
CA LEU A 342 -6.39 1.38 -18.80
C LEU A 342 -5.77 2.76 -18.52
N ARG A 343 -4.44 2.85 -18.49
CA ARG A 343 -3.70 4.10 -18.23
C ARG A 343 -3.99 5.22 -19.24
N ASN A 344 -4.40 4.89 -20.46
CA ASN A 344 -4.78 5.86 -21.50
C ASN A 344 -6.25 6.33 -21.40
N GLY A 345 -6.99 5.90 -20.37
CA GLY A 345 -8.41 6.23 -20.16
C GLY A 345 -9.40 5.32 -20.87
N ALA A 346 -8.94 4.32 -21.65
CA ALA A 346 -9.83 3.33 -22.22
C ALA A 346 -10.47 2.46 -21.15
N VAL A 347 -11.74 2.11 -21.34
CA VAL A 347 -12.53 1.26 -20.47
C VAL A 347 -12.97 0.03 -21.25
N ILE A 348 -12.59 -1.16 -20.77
CA ILE A 348 -12.85 -2.44 -21.42
C ILE A 348 -13.77 -3.27 -20.50
N PRO A 349 -14.98 -3.66 -20.93
CA PRO A 349 -15.84 -4.54 -20.12
C PRO A 349 -15.18 -5.90 -19.89
N PHE A 350 -15.49 -6.53 -18.76
CA PHE A 350 -15.14 -7.94 -18.57
C PHE A 350 -16.01 -8.78 -19.52
N GLU A 351 -15.39 -9.74 -20.21
CA GLU A 351 -16.09 -10.73 -21.05
C GLU A 351 -16.68 -11.87 -20.21
#